data_AF-A0A919VW34-F1
#
_entry.id   AF-A0A919VW34-F1
#
_cell.length_a   1.000
_cell.length_b   1.000
_cell.length_c   1.000
_cell.angle_alpha   90.00
_cell.angle_beta   90.00
_cell.angle_gamma   90.00
#
_symmetry.space_group_name_H-M   'P 1'
#
loop_
_entity.id
_entity.type
_entity.pdbx_description
1 polymer ?
#
loop_
_entity_poly.entity_id
_entity_poly.type
_entity_poly.pdbx_seq_one_letter_code
_entity_poly.pdbx_strand_id
1 'polypeptide(L)'
;MRIPGPAPVVVGVNGTSSGLAAVRLGAREAVARGEPLRIVHVFAWPGPRSFDDAPDWATARREAGRIVAGAVATATRTVPGVHVEGLLTDGLPVRELLRQSRAADLIVLGDDDLALSPRLPADSVLVQTVARARCPVVVARGDRPPAGPLLTAVDGSPSSLLALRMTAAEARRRHTAVEVAHVVRHEEEREAGRRLLESAVAGVEGLEGARRRILVGEAAPILIRASRRARMMILGPRGVSGGSLLGEVAQQLLRRCACPTVFVHGTPAGDRSPAGTVPSAGALMS
;
A
#
# COMPACT_ATOMS: atom_id res chain seq x y z
N MET A 1 -28.37 -11.70 9.80
CA MET A 1 -27.08 -12.16 9.26
C MET A 1 -26.81 -11.36 7.99
N ARG A 2 -25.92 -10.36 8.02
CA ARG A 2 -25.65 -9.50 6.86
C ARG A 2 -24.60 -10.21 6.01
N ILE A 3 -24.95 -10.68 4.82
CA ILE A 3 -23.97 -11.17 3.84
C ILE A 3 -22.94 -10.03 3.68
N PRO A 4 -21.64 -10.28 3.84
CA PRO A 4 -20.64 -9.24 3.59
C PRO A 4 -20.87 -8.73 2.17
N GLY A 5 -21.16 -7.43 2.05
CA GLY A 5 -21.18 -6.78 0.75
C GLY A 5 -19.78 -6.82 0.11
N PRO A 6 -19.66 -6.51 -1.19
CA PRO A 6 -18.38 -6.45 -1.87
C PRO A 6 -17.37 -5.56 -1.12
N ALA A 7 -16.11 -5.96 -1.11
CA ALA A 7 -15.04 -5.28 -0.37
C ALA A 7 -14.40 -4.23 -1.29
N PRO A 8 -14.76 -2.94 -1.18
CA PRO A 8 -14.40 -1.95 -2.19
C PRO A 8 -12.89 -1.70 -2.24
N VAL A 9 -12.43 -1.28 -3.42
CA VAL A 9 -11.17 -0.54 -3.54
C VAL A 9 -11.44 0.90 -3.14
N VAL A 10 -10.82 1.35 -2.05
CA VAL A 10 -10.98 2.71 -1.52
C VAL A 10 -9.84 3.59 -2.01
N VAL A 11 -10.14 4.76 -2.58
CA VAL A 11 -9.14 5.76 -2.98
C VAL A 11 -9.30 7.00 -2.11
N GLY A 12 -8.25 7.36 -1.37
CA GLY A 12 -8.19 8.65 -0.66
C GLY A 12 -7.73 9.75 -1.60
N VAL A 13 -8.44 10.88 -1.64
CA VAL A 13 -8.09 12.04 -2.48
C VAL A 13 -8.06 13.34 -1.69
N ASN A 14 -7.18 14.25 -2.08
CA ASN A 14 -6.96 15.58 -1.50
C ASN A 14 -6.92 16.69 -2.56
N GLY A 15 -7.33 16.40 -3.80
CA GLY A 15 -7.35 17.37 -4.90
C GLY A 15 -6.02 17.59 -5.60
N THR A 16 -4.96 16.87 -5.24
CA THR A 16 -3.64 16.98 -5.88
C THR A 16 -3.54 16.12 -7.15
N SER A 17 -2.51 16.37 -7.94
CA SER A 17 -2.15 15.56 -9.11
C SER A 17 -1.83 14.10 -8.74
N SER A 18 -1.13 13.88 -7.62
CA SER A 18 -0.82 12.55 -7.08
C SER A 18 -2.09 11.83 -6.60
N GLY A 19 -3.05 12.56 -6.01
CA GLY A 19 -4.38 12.04 -5.70
C GLY A 19 -5.14 11.59 -6.95
N LEU A 20 -5.05 12.33 -8.06
CA LEU A 20 -5.65 11.89 -9.34
C LEU A 20 -4.92 10.68 -9.95
N ALA A 21 -3.61 10.55 -9.76
CA ALA A 21 -2.88 9.33 -10.14
C ALA A 21 -3.37 8.12 -9.34
N ALA A 22 -3.66 8.30 -8.04
CA ALA A 22 -4.27 7.29 -7.20
C ALA A 22 -5.67 6.90 -7.67
N VAL A 23 -6.47 7.86 -8.13
CA VAL A 23 -7.79 7.57 -8.75
C VAL A 23 -7.63 6.72 -10.01
N ARG A 24 -6.71 7.07 -10.90
CA ARG A 24 -6.45 6.30 -12.13
C ARG A 24 -6.03 4.87 -11.83
N LEU A 25 -5.12 4.70 -10.86
CA LEU A 25 -4.67 3.38 -10.43
C LEU A 25 -5.81 2.61 -9.75
N GLY A 26 -6.50 3.23 -8.80
CA GLY A 26 -7.62 2.62 -8.05
C GLY A 26 -8.74 2.15 -8.96
N ALA A 27 -9.10 2.90 -10.00
CA ALA A 27 -10.11 2.48 -10.98
C ALA A 27 -9.69 1.21 -11.73
N ARG A 28 -8.40 1.09 -12.12
CA ARG A 28 -7.87 -0.13 -12.75
C ARG A 28 -7.84 -1.31 -11.77
N GLU A 29 -7.47 -1.05 -10.52
CA GLU A 29 -7.45 -2.07 -9.46
C GLU A 29 -8.84 -2.59 -9.13
N ALA A 30 -9.84 -1.71 -9.05
CA ALA A 30 -11.24 -2.07 -8.81
C ALA A 30 -11.75 -3.04 -9.88
N VAL A 31 -11.56 -2.71 -11.16
CA VAL A 31 -11.97 -3.57 -12.27
C VAL A 31 -11.18 -4.88 -12.31
N ALA A 32 -9.86 -4.84 -12.09
CA ALA A 32 -9.03 -6.05 -12.05
C ALA A 32 -9.43 -7.01 -10.92
N ARG A 33 -10.04 -6.50 -9.85
CA ARG A 33 -10.52 -7.27 -8.69
C ARG A 33 -11.99 -7.68 -8.80
N GLY A 34 -12.75 -7.07 -9.70
CA GLY A 34 -14.21 -7.24 -9.78
C GLY A 34 -14.95 -6.55 -8.62
N GLU A 35 -14.34 -5.55 -8.00
CA GLU A 35 -14.85 -4.85 -6.82
C GLU A 35 -15.27 -3.41 -7.16
N PRO A 36 -16.22 -2.81 -6.40
CA PRO A 36 -16.59 -1.42 -6.60
C PRO A 36 -15.47 -0.46 -6.16
N LEU A 37 -15.39 0.69 -6.84
CA LEU A 37 -14.48 1.78 -6.50
C LEU A 37 -15.19 2.77 -5.57
N ARG A 38 -14.58 3.08 -4.43
CA ARG A 38 -15.05 4.13 -3.53
C ARG A 38 -14.00 5.23 -3.42
N ILE A 39 -14.33 6.44 -3.84
CA ILE A 39 -13.46 7.61 -3.72
C ILE A 39 -13.87 8.38 -2.47
N VAL A 40 -12.92 8.61 -1.57
CA VAL A 40 -13.15 9.31 -0.30
C VAL A 40 -12.30 10.56 -0.23
N HIS A 41 -12.94 11.70 -0.06
CA HIS A 41 -12.30 12.92 0.43
C HIS A 41 -12.75 13.17 1.86
N VAL A 42 -11.80 13.35 2.77
CA VAL A 42 -12.09 13.62 4.18
C VAL A 42 -11.97 15.12 4.41
N PHE A 43 -13.10 15.76 4.64
CA PHE A 43 -13.20 17.18 4.94
C PHE A 43 -12.95 17.39 6.43
N ALA A 44 -11.79 17.94 6.74
CA ALA A 44 -11.53 18.53 8.04
C ALA A 44 -12.09 19.96 8.02
N TRP A 45 -13.04 20.25 8.91
CA TRP A 45 -13.54 21.60 9.08
C TRP A 45 -12.35 22.51 9.40
N PRO A 46 -12.10 23.56 8.59
CA PRO A 46 -10.99 24.44 8.87
C PRO A 46 -11.13 25.04 10.29
N GLY A 47 -10.04 25.56 10.85
CA GLY A 47 -10.13 26.42 12.03
C GLY A 47 -10.38 27.87 11.63
N PRO A 48 -10.73 28.75 12.58
CA PRO A 48 -10.59 30.20 12.36
C PRO A 48 -9.14 30.52 11.96
N ARG A 49 -8.97 31.30 10.88
CA ARG A 49 -7.63 31.73 10.39
C ARG A 49 -7.07 32.87 11.24
N SER A 50 -7.97 33.63 11.86
CA SER A 50 -7.73 34.71 12.81
C SER A 50 -8.95 34.79 13.76
N PHE A 51 -8.84 35.51 14.87
CA PHE A 51 -9.97 35.67 15.81
C PHE A 51 -11.19 36.35 15.16
N ASP A 52 -10.96 37.18 14.13
CA ASP A 52 -11.98 38.00 13.47
C ASP A 52 -12.52 37.40 12.15
N ASP A 53 -11.90 36.32 11.64
CA ASP A 53 -12.36 35.64 10.43
C ASP A 53 -13.33 34.49 10.76
N ALA A 54 -14.62 34.75 10.59
CA ALA A 54 -15.62 33.70 10.50
C ALA A 54 -15.32 32.85 9.25
N PRO A 55 -15.02 31.55 9.40
CA PRO A 55 -14.62 30.77 8.24
C PRO A 55 -15.80 30.53 7.28
N ASP A 56 -15.57 30.69 5.97
CA ASP A 56 -16.57 30.38 4.96
C ASP A 56 -16.66 28.85 4.72
N TRP A 57 -17.43 28.21 5.61
CA TRP A 57 -17.75 26.78 5.54
C TRP A 57 -18.46 26.37 4.27
N ALA A 58 -19.33 27.21 3.74
CA ALA A 58 -20.10 26.87 2.55
C ALA A 58 -19.17 26.76 1.33
N THR A 59 -18.24 27.71 1.17
CA THR A 59 -17.24 27.65 0.10
C THR A 59 -16.28 26.47 0.28
N ALA A 60 -15.74 26.27 1.47
CA ALA A 60 -14.83 25.15 1.75
C ALA A 60 -15.50 23.79 1.46
N ARG A 61 -16.76 23.62 1.87
CA ARG A 61 -17.53 22.39 1.59
C ARG A 61 -17.80 22.20 0.08
N ARG A 62 -18.11 23.28 -0.66
CA ARG A 62 -18.29 23.23 -2.12
C ARG A 62 -17.00 22.84 -2.83
N GLU A 63 -15.86 23.37 -2.41
CA GLU A 63 -14.54 23.02 -2.95
C GLU A 63 -14.21 21.55 -2.71
N ALA A 64 -14.44 21.07 -1.49
CA ALA A 64 -14.29 19.67 -1.13
C ALA A 64 -15.20 18.75 -1.99
N GLY A 65 -16.42 19.18 -2.28
CA GLY A 65 -17.32 18.50 -3.22
C GLY A 65 -16.79 18.45 -4.65
N ARG A 66 -16.16 19.53 -5.13
CA ARG A 66 -15.51 19.57 -6.46
C ARG A 66 -14.34 18.59 -6.58
N ILE A 67 -13.58 18.38 -5.50
CA ILE A 67 -12.51 17.37 -5.46
C ILE A 67 -13.09 15.97 -5.71
N VAL A 68 -14.17 15.61 -5.01
CA VAL A 68 -14.82 14.30 -5.18
C VAL A 68 -15.41 14.16 -6.59
N ALA A 69 -16.13 15.17 -7.08
CA ALA A 69 -16.72 15.14 -8.42
C ALA A 69 -15.66 14.99 -9.52
N GLY A 70 -14.55 15.74 -9.42
CA GLY A 70 -13.43 15.66 -10.35
C GLY A 70 -12.74 14.29 -10.33
N ALA A 71 -12.61 13.69 -9.15
CA ALA A 71 -12.06 12.35 -8.98
C ALA A 71 -12.99 11.27 -9.58
N VAL A 72 -14.30 11.33 -9.34
CA VAL A 72 -15.28 10.41 -9.97
C VAL A 72 -15.26 10.50 -11.49
N ALA A 73 -15.23 11.73 -12.03
CA ALA A 73 -15.11 11.94 -13.47
C ALA A 73 -13.80 11.38 -14.03
N THR A 74 -12.70 11.51 -13.29
CA THR A 74 -11.39 10.94 -13.66
C THR A 74 -11.41 9.42 -13.68
N ALA A 75 -12.00 8.77 -12.67
CA ALA A 75 -12.16 7.31 -12.64
C ALA A 75 -12.96 6.81 -13.85
N THR A 76 -14.11 7.43 -14.12
CA THR A 76 -15.03 7.06 -15.21
C THR A 76 -14.36 7.20 -16.59
N ARG A 77 -13.56 8.25 -16.80
CA ARG A 77 -12.77 8.40 -18.04
C ARG A 77 -11.63 7.40 -18.15
N THR A 78 -11.03 7.01 -17.04
CA THR A 78 -9.88 6.09 -17.02
C THR A 78 -10.30 4.67 -17.34
N VAL A 79 -11.43 4.23 -16.78
CA VAL A 79 -12.01 2.91 -17.03
C VAL A 79 -13.51 3.07 -17.24
N PRO A 80 -13.97 3.11 -18.51
CA PRO A 80 -15.40 3.19 -18.83
C PRO A 80 -16.16 2.03 -18.18
N GLY A 81 -17.29 2.33 -17.53
CA GLY A 81 -18.13 1.32 -16.86
C GLY A 81 -17.71 0.93 -15.44
N VAL A 82 -16.68 1.57 -14.86
CA VAL A 82 -16.33 1.32 -13.45
C VAL A 82 -17.49 1.70 -12.51
N HIS A 83 -17.84 0.80 -11.60
CA HIS A 83 -18.80 1.09 -10.53
C HIS A 83 -18.15 1.98 -9.48
N VAL A 84 -18.37 3.30 -9.57
CA VAL A 84 -17.71 4.30 -8.71
C VAL A 84 -18.70 5.05 -7.82
N GLU A 85 -18.39 5.12 -6.53
CA GLU A 85 -19.08 5.94 -5.52
C GLU A 85 -18.13 7.03 -5.02
N GLY A 86 -18.59 8.29 -5.01
CA GLY A 86 -17.84 9.41 -4.44
C GLY A 86 -18.40 9.84 -3.08
N LEU A 87 -17.55 9.89 -2.05
CA LEU A 87 -17.92 10.24 -0.69
C LEU A 87 -17.13 11.45 -0.18
N LEU A 88 -17.87 12.46 0.29
CA LEU A 88 -17.35 13.56 1.08
C LEU A 88 -17.64 13.30 2.55
N THR A 89 -16.62 12.93 3.33
CA THR A 89 -16.78 12.53 4.73
C THR A 89 -16.22 13.58 5.67
N ASP A 90 -16.95 13.91 6.72
CA ASP A 90 -16.46 14.78 7.80
C ASP A 90 -15.52 14.03 8.74
N GLY A 91 -14.39 14.64 9.09
CA GLY A 91 -13.54 14.15 10.17
C GLY A 91 -12.04 14.32 9.92
N LEU A 92 -11.25 13.44 10.56
CA LEU A 92 -9.80 13.43 10.44
C LEU A 92 -9.37 12.38 9.40
N PRO A 93 -8.57 12.75 8.37
CA PRO A 93 -8.22 11.85 7.27
C PRO A 93 -7.67 10.50 7.70
N VAL A 94 -6.70 10.47 8.63
CA VAL A 94 -6.11 9.22 9.14
C VAL A 94 -7.16 8.34 9.80
N ARG A 95 -7.98 8.90 10.69
CA ARG A 95 -9.02 8.13 11.41
C ARG A 95 -10.01 7.52 10.44
N GLU A 96 -10.43 8.28 9.44
CA GLU A 96 -11.43 7.85 8.48
C GLU A 96 -10.88 6.80 7.50
N LEU A 97 -9.67 6.98 6.96
CA LEU A 97 -9.03 5.96 6.13
C LEU A 97 -8.79 4.65 6.89
N LEU A 98 -8.37 4.71 8.15
CA LEU A 98 -8.23 3.52 8.99
C LEU A 98 -9.58 2.84 9.27
N ARG A 99 -10.67 3.60 9.36
CA ARG A 99 -12.03 3.03 9.44
C ARG A 99 -12.42 2.32 8.16
N GLN A 100 -12.18 2.95 7.00
CA GLN A 100 -12.44 2.35 5.68
C GLN A 100 -11.61 1.07 5.48
N SER A 101 -10.35 1.04 5.95
CA SER A 101 -9.44 -0.11 5.82
C SER A 101 -9.96 -1.41 6.46
N ARG A 102 -10.98 -1.33 7.33
CA ARG A 102 -11.55 -2.51 8.00
C ARG A 102 -12.47 -3.33 7.09
N ALA A 103 -13.00 -2.71 6.03
CA ALA A 103 -13.96 -3.32 5.12
C ALA A 103 -13.52 -3.22 3.65
N ALA A 104 -12.43 -2.50 3.36
CA ALA A 104 -11.86 -2.40 2.03
C ALA A 104 -10.98 -3.62 1.72
N ASP A 105 -11.00 -4.07 0.46
CA ASP A 105 -10.01 -5.03 -0.04
C ASP A 105 -8.64 -4.35 -0.23
N LEU A 106 -8.67 -3.05 -0.57
CA LEU A 106 -7.49 -2.27 -0.89
C LEU A 106 -7.72 -0.79 -0.58
N ILE A 107 -6.72 -0.10 -0.03
CA ILE A 107 -6.67 1.37 -0.05
C ILE A 107 -5.63 1.82 -1.07
N VAL A 108 -5.96 2.84 -1.87
CA VAL A 108 -5.04 3.48 -2.82
C VAL A 108 -4.89 4.95 -2.45
N LEU A 109 -3.65 5.42 -2.35
CA LEU A 109 -3.29 6.79 -2.04
C LEU A 109 -2.27 7.33 -3.04
N GLY A 110 -2.27 8.65 -3.21
CA GLY A 110 -1.18 9.35 -3.89
C GLY A 110 0.08 9.34 -3.03
N ASP A 111 1.22 9.65 -3.61
CA ASP A 111 2.47 9.77 -2.87
C ASP A 111 2.68 11.16 -2.23
N ASP A 112 1.75 12.09 -2.44
CA ASP A 112 1.71 13.44 -1.83
C ASP A 112 3.07 14.15 -1.88
N ASP A 113 3.80 13.99 -2.98
CA ASP A 113 5.14 14.55 -3.22
C ASP A 113 6.16 14.23 -2.11
N LEU A 114 5.99 13.10 -1.39
CA LEU A 114 6.90 12.64 -0.33
C LEU A 114 8.35 12.47 -0.79
N ALA A 115 8.57 12.32 -2.10
CA ALA A 115 9.90 12.30 -2.70
C ALA A 115 10.65 13.64 -2.51
N LEU A 116 9.92 14.76 -2.49
CA LEU A 116 10.46 16.12 -2.33
C LEU A 116 10.70 16.49 -0.86
N SER A 117 10.03 15.83 0.08
CA SER A 117 10.22 16.07 1.52
C SER A 117 11.58 15.55 1.99
N PRO A 118 12.36 16.29 2.81
CA PRO A 118 13.68 15.84 3.28
C PRO A 118 13.60 14.63 4.22
N ARG A 119 12.50 14.49 4.95
CA ARG A 119 12.22 13.38 5.88
C ARG A 119 10.79 12.85 5.68
N LEU A 120 10.52 11.65 6.17
CA LEU A 120 9.17 11.09 6.15
C LEU A 120 8.36 11.72 7.31
N PRO A 121 7.33 12.55 7.05
CA PRO A 121 6.58 13.20 8.12
C PRO A 121 5.75 12.16 8.87
N ALA A 122 5.97 12.01 10.17
CA ALA A 122 5.29 10.99 10.96
C ALA A 122 3.77 11.21 11.03
N ASP A 123 3.32 12.44 10.89
CA ASP A 123 1.93 12.91 10.89
C ASP A 123 1.25 12.85 9.50
N SER A 124 2.01 12.55 8.45
CA SER A 124 1.46 12.40 7.10
C SER A 124 0.37 11.33 7.05
N VAL A 125 -0.74 11.66 6.38
CA VAL A 125 -1.87 10.75 6.17
C VAL A 125 -1.43 9.46 5.51
N LEU A 126 -0.57 9.56 4.49
CA LEU A 126 -0.02 8.41 3.79
C LEU A 126 0.79 7.52 4.73
N VAL A 127 1.72 8.10 5.50
CA VAL A 127 2.61 7.37 6.42
C VAL A 127 1.83 6.64 7.50
N GLN A 128 0.88 7.34 8.14
CA GLN A 128 0.02 6.76 9.17
C GLN A 128 -0.88 5.65 8.61
N THR A 129 -1.40 5.81 7.39
CA THR A 129 -2.23 4.79 6.75
C THR A 129 -1.40 3.56 6.36
N VAL A 130 -0.25 3.76 5.73
CA VAL A 130 0.70 2.70 5.35
C VAL A 130 1.28 1.94 6.54
N ALA A 131 1.17 2.45 7.77
CA ALA A 131 1.66 1.76 8.94
C ALA A 131 0.59 1.04 9.77
N ARG A 132 -0.68 1.38 9.57
CA ARG A 132 -1.76 1.05 10.52
C ARG A 132 -3.03 0.51 9.86
N ALA A 133 -3.14 0.57 8.54
CA ALA A 133 -4.30 0.05 7.82
C ALA A 133 -4.47 -1.45 8.08
N ARG A 134 -5.73 -1.92 8.04
CA ARG A 134 -6.07 -3.34 8.18
C ARG A 134 -6.19 -4.08 6.84
N CYS A 135 -6.07 -3.36 5.74
CA CYS A 135 -5.99 -3.90 4.39
C CYS A 135 -4.66 -3.47 3.76
N PRO A 136 -4.25 -4.08 2.64
CA PRO A 136 -3.13 -3.59 1.86
C PRO A 136 -3.34 -2.13 1.43
N VAL A 137 -2.24 -1.37 1.37
CA VAL A 137 -2.22 0.03 0.94
C VAL A 137 -1.34 0.17 -0.29
N VAL A 138 -1.89 0.63 -1.41
CA VAL A 138 -1.16 0.94 -2.63
C VAL A 138 -0.84 2.42 -2.67
N VAL A 139 0.43 2.72 -2.89
CA VAL A 139 0.90 4.07 -3.16
C VAL A 139 1.08 4.19 -4.65
N ALA A 140 0.25 5.01 -5.28
CA ALA A 140 0.32 5.28 -6.70
C ALA A 140 1.60 6.08 -7.02
N ARG A 141 2.26 5.72 -8.13
CA ARG A 141 3.46 6.38 -8.64
C ARG A 141 3.36 6.57 -10.14
N GLY A 142 3.54 7.81 -10.59
CA GLY A 142 3.48 8.17 -12.00
C GLY A 142 2.16 7.80 -12.68
N ASP A 143 2.09 8.03 -13.99
CA ASP A 143 0.89 7.75 -14.78
C ASP A 143 0.88 6.36 -15.44
N ARG A 144 2.06 5.81 -15.72
CA ARG A 144 2.24 4.53 -16.39
C ARG A 144 3.37 3.74 -15.72
N PRO A 145 3.06 2.73 -14.89
CA PRO A 145 4.10 1.85 -14.36
C PRO A 145 4.81 1.10 -15.50
N PRO A 146 6.08 0.70 -15.31
CA PRO A 146 6.79 -0.18 -16.24
C PRO A 146 6.02 -1.47 -16.52
N ALA A 147 6.24 -2.12 -17.66
CA ALA A 147 5.57 -3.38 -18.01
C ALA A 147 6.17 -4.63 -17.34
N GLY A 148 7.23 -4.50 -16.55
CA GLY A 148 8.01 -5.62 -16.01
C GLY A 148 7.31 -6.43 -14.90
N PRO A 149 8.07 -7.24 -14.14
CA PRO A 149 7.50 -8.19 -13.18
C PRO A 149 6.91 -7.51 -11.95
N LEU A 150 6.13 -8.28 -11.17
CA LEU A 150 5.89 -7.97 -9.78
C LEU A 150 7.18 -8.21 -8.99
N LEU A 151 7.60 -7.24 -8.20
CA LEU A 151 8.82 -7.32 -7.40
C LEU A 151 8.47 -7.39 -5.92
N THR A 152 9.03 -8.36 -5.21
CA THR A 152 8.93 -8.42 -3.75
C THR A 152 10.32 -8.66 -3.15
N ALA A 153 10.55 -8.10 -1.98
CA ALA A 153 11.79 -8.26 -1.24
C ALA A 153 11.51 -9.01 0.06
N VAL A 154 12.28 -10.06 0.32
CA VAL A 154 12.16 -10.88 1.53
C VAL A 154 13.37 -10.69 2.42
N ASP A 155 13.13 -10.65 3.73
CA ASP A 155 14.15 -10.57 4.78
C ASP A 155 13.96 -11.64 5.86
N GLY A 156 13.01 -12.57 5.65
CA GLY A 156 12.63 -13.61 6.61
C GLY A 156 11.68 -13.15 7.71
N SER A 157 11.40 -11.85 7.84
CA SER A 157 10.41 -11.35 8.81
C SER A 157 8.98 -11.81 8.47
N PRO A 158 8.09 -11.93 9.47
CA PRO A 158 6.67 -12.24 9.22
C PRO A 158 6.01 -11.27 8.22
N SER A 159 6.42 -10.00 8.23
CA SER A 159 5.88 -8.97 7.34
C SER A 159 6.32 -9.18 5.89
N SER A 160 7.56 -9.61 5.64
CA SER A 160 8.03 -9.87 4.28
C SER A 160 7.49 -11.20 3.73
N LEU A 161 7.29 -12.21 4.58
CA LEU A 161 6.59 -13.44 4.21
C LEU A 161 5.12 -13.21 3.85
N LEU A 162 4.44 -12.31 4.55
CA LEU A 162 3.08 -11.90 4.19
C LEU A 162 3.05 -11.19 2.83
N ALA A 163 4.01 -10.29 2.58
CA ALA A 163 4.16 -9.63 1.30
C ALA A 163 4.44 -10.63 0.16
N LEU A 164 5.23 -11.67 0.42
CA LEU A 164 5.49 -12.75 -0.53
C LEU A 164 4.22 -13.52 -0.90
N ARG A 165 3.39 -13.89 0.08
CA ARG A 165 2.09 -14.54 -0.15
C ARG A 165 1.14 -13.67 -0.97
N MET A 166 1.04 -12.39 -0.64
CA MET A 166 0.25 -11.44 -1.43
C MET A 166 0.79 -11.28 -2.85
N THR A 167 2.11 -11.32 -3.02
CA THR A 167 2.74 -11.28 -4.35
C THR A 167 2.32 -12.46 -5.21
N ALA A 168 2.28 -13.67 -4.64
CA ALA A 168 1.81 -14.86 -5.35
C ALA A 168 0.32 -14.74 -5.74
N ALA A 169 -0.53 -14.28 -4.83
CA ALA A 169 -1.93 -14.03 -5.13
C ALA A 169 -2.12 -12.99 -6.25
N GLU A 170 -1.35 -11.92 -6.22
CA GLU A 170 -1.40 -10.85 -7.21
C GLU A 170 -0.86 -11.31 -8.58
N ALA A 171 0.19 -12.13 -8.59
CA ALA A 171 0.76 -12.72 -9.79
C ALA A 171 -0.26 -13.60 -10.53
N ARG A 172 -1.01 -14.43 -9.78
CA ARG A 172 -2.09 -15.26 -10.33
C ARG A 172 -3.21 -14.41 -10.91
N ARG A 173 -3.67 -13.39 -10.17
CA ARG A 173 -4.73 -12.48 -10.64
C ARG A 173 -4.36 -11.75 -11.92
N ARG A 174 -3.09 -11.35 -12.05
CA ARG A 174 -2.62 -10.54 -13.19
C ARG A 174 -1.92 -11.32 -14.29
N HIS A 175 -1.77 -12.64 -14.15
CA HIS A 175 -0.92 -13.48 -15.02
C HIS A 175 0.45 -12.84 -15.30
N THR A 176 1.11 -12.36 -14.24
CA THR A 176 2.37 -11.60 -14.35
C THR A 176 3.52 -12.35 -13.69
N ALA A 177 4.69 -12.34 -14.35
CA ALA A 177 5.92 -12.88 -13.78
C ALA A 177 6.32 -12.19 -12.45
N VAL A 178 6.95 -12.96 -11.57
CA VAL A 178 7.41 -12.49 -10.25
C VAL A 178 8.92 -12.50 -10.19
N GLU A 179 9.50 -11.45 -9.61
CA GLU A 179 10.89 -11.39 -9.15
C GLU A 179 10.90 -11.29 -7.61
N VAL A 180 11.52 -12.26 -6.95
CA VAL A 180 11.73 -12.27 -5.50
C VAL A 180 13.20 -11.98 -5.22
N ALA A 181 13.46 -10.87 -4.54
CA ALA A 181 14.79 -10.44 -4.18
C ALA A 181 15.06 -10.63 -2.68
N HIS A 182 16.30 -10.97 -2.35
CA HIS A 182 16.85 -10.83 -1.00
C HIS A 182 18.15 -10.04 -1.10
N VAL A 183 18.34 -9.06 -0.20
CA VAL A 183 19.53 -8.22 -0.19
C VAL A 183 20.35 -8.55 1.06
N VAL A 184 21.59 -8.96 0.83
CA VAL A 184 22.59 -9.19 1.88
C VAL A 184 23.57 -8.01 1.92
N ARG A 185 24.18 -7.73 3.07
CA ARG A 185 25.09 -6.58 3.21
C ARG A 185 26.44 -6.88 2.53
N HIS A 186 26.93 -8.11 2.70
CA HIS A 186 28.25 -8.55 2.27
C HIS A 186 28.20 -9.85 1.45
N GLU A 187 29.19 -10.07 0.59
CA GLU A 187 29.24 -11.25 -0.30
C GLU A 187 29.31 -12.57 0.48
N GLU A 188 29.95 -12.56 1.65
CA GLU A 188 30.08 -13.72 2.55
C GLU A 188 28.71 -14.24 3.03
N GLU A 189 27.71 -13.36 3.13
CA GLU A 189 26.35 -13.71 3.56
C GLU A 189 25.50 -14.31 2.43
N ARG A 190 25.99 -14.29 1.18
CA ARG A 190 25.21 -14.65 -0.02
C ARG A 190 24.60 -16.04 0.06
N GLU A 191 25.36 -16.99 0.57
CA GLU A 191 24.95 -18.39 0.64
C GLU A 191 23.91 -18.61 1.76
N ALA A 192 24.04 -17.91 2.89
CA ALA A 192 23.00 -17.87 3.92
C ALA A 192 21.72 -17.18 3.41
N GLY A 193 21.86 -16.06 2.70
CA GLY A 193 20.75 -15.35 2.07
C GLY A 193 20.03 -16.18 1.00
N ARG A 194 20.77 -16.99 0.23
CA ARG A 194 20.20 -17.92 -0.75
C ARG A 194 19.31 -18.96 -0.07
N ARG A 195 19.76 -19.57 1.02
CA ARG A 195 18.95 -20.53 1.79
C ARG A 195 17.69 -19.89 2.38
N LEU A 196 17.79 -18.66 2.89
CA LEU A 196 16.62 -17.90 3.37
C LEU A 196 15.61 -17.67 2.25
N LEU A 197 16.08 -17.19 1.09
CA LEU A 197 15.23 -16.92 -0.07
C LEU A 197 14.54 -18.19 -0.57
N GLU A 198 15.28 -19.31 -0.66
CA GLU A 198 14.75 -20.60 -1.06
C GLU A 198 13.68 -21.11 -0.09
N SER A 199 13.95 -21.06 1.21
CA SER A 199 12.99 -21.44 2.25
C SER A 199 11.73 -20.58 2.21
N ALA A 200 11.87 -19.26 2.07
CA ALA A 200 10.74 -18.34 1.98
C ALA A 200 9.84 -18.64 0.76
N VAL A 201 10.44 -18.88 -0.41
CA VAL A 201 9.69 -19.16 -1.64
C VAL A 201 9.06 -20.56 -1.63
N ALA A 202 9.74 -21.56 -1.07
CA ALA A 202 9.22 -22.94 -0.98
C ALA A 202 7.92 -23.04 -0.18
N GLY A 203 7.70 -22.13 0.77
CA GLY A 203 6.48 -22.08 1.60
C GLY A 203 5.29 -21.36 0.95
N VAL A 204 5.35 -20.98 -0.33
CA VAL A 204 4.30 -20.19 -1.00
C VAL A 204 3.98 -20.76 -2.39
N GLU A 205 2.78 -21.31 -2.53
CA GLU A 205 2.26 -21.82 -3.81
C GLU A 205 2.13 -20.71 -4.87
N GLY A 206 2.47 -21.04 -6.12
CA GLY A 206 2.38 -20.14 -7.27
C GLY A 206 3.63 -19.29 -7.51
N LEU A 207 4.74 -19.60 -6.84
CA LEU A 207 6.05 -18.96 -7.03
C LEU A 207 7.12 -19.92 -7.58
N GLU A 208 6.72 -21.06 -8.15
CA GLU A 208 7.61 -22.07 -8.71
C GLU A 208 8.45 -21.48 -9.85
N GLY A 209 7.82 -20.66 -10.71
CA GLY A 209 8.46 -19.94 -11.81
C GLY A 209 9.00 -18.54 -11.44
N ALA A 210 9.00 -18.16 -10.16
CA ALA A 210 9.46 -16.84 -9.76
C ALA A 210 10.98 -16.71 -9.94
N ARG A 211 11.42 -15.60 -10.55
CA ARG A 211 12.84 -15.27 -10.68
C ARG A 211 13.40 -14.89 -9.32
N ARG A 212 14.38 -15.64 -8.83
CA ARG A 212 14.99 -15.45 -7.52
C ARG A 212 16.31 -14.69 -7.67
N ARG A 213 16.56 -13.68 -6.83
CA ARG A 213 17.81 -12.89 -6.90
C ARG A 213 18.37 -12.59 -5.52
N ILE A 214 19.65 -12.93 -5.35
CA ILE A 214 20.45 -12.41 -4.23
C ILE A 214 21.23 -11.20 -4.74
N LEU A 215 21.08 -10.09 -4.03
CA LEU A 215 21.75 -8.82 -4.31
C LEU A 215 22.64 -8.47 -3.11
N VAL A 216 23.78 -7.85 -3.36
CA VAL A 216 24.75 -7.51 -2.29
C VAL A 216 24.89 -6.00 -2.20
N GLY A 217 24.76 -5.47 -0.97
CA GLY A 217 24.90 -4.06 -0.63
C GLY A 217 23.79 -3.52 0.26
N GLU A 218 23.48 -2.23 0.14
CA GLU A 218 22.42 -1.60 0.93
C GLU A 218 21.04 -1.89 0.33
N ALA A 219 20.15 -2.46 1.14
CA ALA A 219 18.81 -2.87 0.70
C ALA A 219 18.02 -1.76 0.02
N ALA A 220 17.91 -0.58 0.64
CA ALA A 220 17.06 0.48 0.12
C ALA A 220 17.53 1.04 -1.25
N PRO A 221 18.79 1.47 -1.44
CA PRO A 221 19.28 1.92 -2.75
C PRO A 221 19.12 0.87 -3.86
N ILE A 222 19.38 -0.40 -3.54
CA ILE A 222 19.27 -1.52 -4.48
C ILE A 222 17.81 -1.73 -4.90
N LEU A 223 16.89 -1.80 -3.94
CA LEU A 223 15.47 -2.01 -4.21
C LEU A 223 14.83 -0.82 -4.92
N ILE A 224 15.22 0.42 -4.59
CA ILE A 224 14.81 1.62 -5.33
C ILE A 224 15.24 1.51 -6.80
N ARG A 225 16.48 1.09 -7.07
CA ARG A 225 16.95 0.91 -8.45
C ARG A 225 16.18 -0.21 -9.17
N ALA A 226 15.92 -1.33 -8.50
CA ALA A 226 15.17 -2.45 -9.04
C ALA A 226 13.71 -2.07 -9.38
N SER A 227 13.09 -1.21 -8.56
CA SER A 227 11.71 -0.74 -8.77
C SER A 227 11.47 -0.07 -10.12
N ARG A 228 12.50 0.54 -10.72
CA ARG A 228 12.41 1.20 -12.04
C ARG A 228 12.04 0.27 -13.19
N ARG A 229 12.23 -1.04 -13.01
CA ARG A 229 11.88 -2.07 -14.00
C ARG A 229 10.66 -2.90 -13.60
N ALA A 230 10.21 -2.78 -12.36
CA ALA A 230 9.06 -3.51 -11.85
C ALA A 230 7.77 -2.77 -12.18
N ARG A 231 6.70 -3.51 -12.50
CA ARG A 231 5.38 -2.88 -12.67
C ARG A 231 4.76 -2.46 -11.34
N MET A 232 5.10 -3.18 -10.28
CA MET A 232 4.61 -2.98 -8.94
C MET A 232 5.58 -3.65 -7.96
N MET A 233 5.82 -2.99 -6.84
CA MET A 233 6.57 -3.56 -5.73
C MET A 233 5.62 -3.90 -4.58
N ILE A 234 5.77 -5.07 -3.97
CA ILE A 234 4.95 -5.52 -2.84
C ILE A 234 5.90 -5.80 -1.67
N LEU A 235 5.66 -5.17 -0.52
CA LEU A 235 6.51 -5.33 0.66
C LEU A 235 5.73 -5.22 1.97
N GLY A 236 6.37 -5.71 3.03
CA GLY A 236 5.94 -5.47 4.40
C GLY A 236 6.34 -4.07 4.88
N PRO A 237 5.50 -3.40 5.69
CA PRO A 237 5.86 -2.11 6.29
C PRO A 237 6.99 -2.22 7.34
N ARG A 238 7.32 -3.42 7.81
CA ARG A 238 8.34 -3.67 8.85
C ARG A 238 9.29 -4.78 8.41
N GLY A 239 10.54 -4.66 8.84
CA GLY A 239 11.54 -5.72 8.68
C GLY A 239 11.84 -6.43 9.99
N VAL A 240 12.95 -7.15 10.03
CA VAL A 240 13.46 -7.84 11.24
C VAL A 240 13.83 -6.90 12.40
N SER A 241 14.19 -5.65 12.12
CA SER A 241 14.51 -4.64 13.14
C SER A 241 13.24 -3.96 13.67
N GLY A 242 12.93 -4.11 14.96
CA GLY A 242 11.83 -3.40 15.63
C GLY A 242 12.20 -1.96 16.03
N GLY A 243 11.18 -1.13 16.33
CA GLY A 243 11.39 0.18 17.00
C GLY A 243 10.71 1.40 16.36
N SER A 244 10.26 1.30 15.10
CA SER A 244 9.62 2.41 14.38
C SER A 244 8.26 2.02 13.77
N LEU A 245 7.46 3.03 13.44
CA LEU A 245 6.16 2.87 12.81
C LEU A 245 6.25 2.08 11.48
N LEU A 246 7.30 2.35 10.70
CA LEU A 246 7.73 1.66 9.48
C LEU A 246 9.23 1.33 9.55
N GLY A 247 9.66 0.18 9.03
CA GLY A 247 11.07 -0.17 8.92
C GLY A 247 11.83 0.79 7.98
N GLU A 248 13.13 0.97 8.18
CA GLU A 248 13.93 1.96 7.44
C GLU A 248 13.84 1.77 5.92
N VAL A 249 13.97 0.53 5.44
CA VAL A 249 13.85 0.20 4.02
C VAL A 249 12.47 0.54 3.48
N ALA A 250 11.41 0.24 4.25
CA ALA A 250 10.04 0.58 3.90
C ALA A 250 9.82 2.10 3.82
N GLN A 251 10.41 2.89 4.73
CA GLN A 251 10.35 4.35 4.67
C GLN A 251 11.03 4.92 3.43
N GLN A 252 12.21 4.40 3.07
CA GLN A 252 12.91 4.86 1.86
C GLN A 252 12.15 4.49 0.58
N LEU A 253 11.59 3.27 0.50
CA LEU A 253 10.75 2.85 -0.62
C LEU A 253 9.45 3.64 -0.69
N LEU A 254 8.81 3.94 0.44
CA LEU A 254 7.65 4.82 0.52
C LEU A 254 7.92 6.23 0.01
N ARG A 255 9.17 6.67 -0.10
CA ARG A 255 9.51 7.97 -0.70
C ARG A 255 9.97 7.87 -2.14
N ARG A 256 10.77 6.85 -2.44
CA ARG A 256 11.64 6.84 -3.64
C ARG A 256 11.38 5.68 -4.60
N CYS A 257 10.43 4.79 -4.30
CA CYS A 257 10.07 3.72 -5.23
C CYS A 257 9.53 4.33 -6.54
N ALA A 258 10.05 3.83 -7.67
CA ALA A 258 9.71 4.36 -9.00
C ALA A 258 8.41 3.78 -9.57
N CYS A 259 7.98 2.62 -9.06
CA CYS A 259 6.73 1.98 -9.45
C CYS A 259 5.71 2.01 -8.30
N PRO A 260 4.41 1.80 -8.58
CA PRO A 260 3.39 1.64 -7.56
C PRO A 260 3.81 0.60 -6.51
N THR A 261 3.56 0.92 -5.25
CA THR A 261 4.04 0.13 -4.12
C THR A 261 2.89 -0.33 -3.25
N VAL A 262 2.79 -1.63 -2.99
CA VAL A 262 1.81 -2.22 -2.09
C VAL A 262 2.48 -2.51 -0.76
N PHE A 263 1.94 -1.92 0.31
CA PHE A 263 2.31 -2.22 1.69
C PHE A 263 1.28 -3.16 2.30
N VAL A 264 1.74 -4.35 2.67
CA VAL A 264 0.87 -5.43 3.12
C VAL A 264 0.84 -5.51 4.63
N HIS A 265 -0.36 -5.50 5.20
CA HIS A 265 -0.63 -5.68 6.62
C HIS A 265 -1.41 -6.98 6.85
N GLY A 266 -1.20 -7.65 7.99
CA GLY A 266 -2.03 -8.81 8.36
C GLY A 266 -3.43 -8.32 8.74
N THR A 267 -4.54 -8.81 8.21
CA THR A 267 -4.84 -9.92 7.27
C THR A 267 -5.84 -9.37 6.24
N PRO A 268 -5.79 -9.75 4.95
CA PRO A 268 -6.82 -9.38 3.98
C PRO A 268 -8.20 -9.78 4.51
N ALA A 269 -9.18 -8.90 4.38
CA ALA A 269 -10.57 -9.18 4.72
C ALA A 269 -11.11 -10.24 3.75
N GLY A 270 -10.94 -11.53 4.07
CA GLY A 270 -11.41 -12.61 3.21
C GLY A 270 -11.01 -14.02 3.64
N ASP A 271 -9.94 -14.19 4.42
CA ASP A 271 -9.54 -15.51 4.91
C ASP A 271 -9.68 -15.59 6.44
N ARG A 272 -10.89 -15.90 6.89
CA ARG A 272 -11.11 -16.42 8.24
C ARG A 272 -11.04 -17.94 8.15
N SER A 273 -9.88 -18.50 8.46
CA SER A 273 -9.82 -19.86 8.99
C SER A 273 -9.65 -19.80 10.52
N PRO A 274 -10.48 -20.49 11.31
CA PRO A 274 -10.41 -20.47 12.76
C PRO A 274 -9.31 -21.42 13.25
N ALA A 275 -8.73 -21.08 14.40
CA ALA A 275 -7.76 -21.87 15.18
C ALA A 275 -6.29 -21.85 14.70
N GLY A 276 -5.40 -21.50 15.63
CA GLY A 276 -3.95 -21.60 15.43
C GLY A 276 -3.16 -20.49 16.13
N THR A 277 -3.41 -20.26 17.42
CA THR A 277 -2.52 -19.47 18.27
C THR A 277 -1.14 -20.16 18.30
N VAL A 278 -0.10 -19.52 17.75
CA VAL A 278 1.27 -19.90 18.07
C VAL A 278 1.62 -19.18 19.38
N PRO A 279 1.94 -19.91 20.47
CA PRO A 279 2.27 -19.29 21.74
C PRO A 279 3.61 -18.57 21.64
N SER A 280 3.66 -17.33 22.14
CA SER A 280 4.91 -16.61 22.33
C SER A 280 5.74 -17.29 23.41
N ALA A 281 6.99 -17.62 23.09
CA ALA A 281 7.99 -18.05 24.06
C ALA A 281 8.20 -16.94 25.11
N GLY A 282 7.78 -17.22 26.34
CA GLY A 282 7.85 -16.30 27.47
C GLY A 282 7.42 -16.98 28.76
N ALA A 283 7.79 -18.26 28.94
CA ALA A 283 7.80 -18.91 30.23
C ALA A 283 9.17 -18.65 30.87
N LEU A 284 9.28 -17.56 31.65
CA LEU A 284 10.33 -17.36 32.64
C LEU A 284 9.81 -16.33 33.66
N MET A 285 9.12 -16.82 34.70
CA MET A 285 9.22 -16.33 36.08
C MET A 285 8.64 -17.43 36.98
N SER A 286 9.55 -18.28 37.47
CA SER A 286 9.43 -18.85 38.81
C SER A 286 9.95 -17.83 39.81
#